data_AF-A0A392QGZ2-F1
#
_entry.id   AF-A0A392QGZ2-F1
#
_cell.length_a   1.000
_cell.length_b   1.000
_cell.length_c   1.000
_cell.angle_alpha   90.00
_cell.angle_beta   90.00
_cell.angle_gamma   90.00
#
_symmetry.space_group_name_H-M   'P 1'
#
loop_
_entity.id
_entity.type
_entity.pdbx_description
1 polymer ?
#
loop_
_entity_poly.entity_id
_entity_poly.type
_entity_poly.pdbx_seq_one_letter_code
_entity_poly.pdbx_strand_id
1 'polypeptide(L)'
;MSPRILVLSVCHDKKFKHLEFHIVDLENQKIHRNVSPPLFSTSGFTRMLSLRESIYIFGGYSTSEDVADIDSYVSQNPTDTFYMGSAHMRLAASDSVGEWCKHPKPIFGHLFANSTCLHGKIYNMGFQDLDPQLFDPTSDSWESITLPSELQGCFLSMFAMPDPSHDRIILHLERGSLPSP
;
A
#
# COMPACT_ATOMS: atom_id res chain seq x y z
N MET A 1 7.42 -1.86 24.93
CA MET A 1 7.15 -0.61 24.17
C MET A 1 5.67 -0.35 24.22
N SER A 2 5.29 0.90 24.48
CA SER A 2 3.88 1.30 24.50
C SER A 2 3.29 1.35 23.10
N PRO A 3 1.99 1.04 22.94
CA PRO A 3 1.36 1.02 21.64
C PRO A 3 1.31 2.43 21.05
N ARG A 4 1.67 2.53 19.77
CA ARG A 4 1.67 3.78 18.99
C ARG A 4 0.84 3.56 17.73
N ILE A 5 0.11 4.58 17.29
CA ILE A 5 -0.71 4.53 16.08
C ILE A 5 -0.10 5.46 15.04
N LEU A 6 0.23 4.92 13.86
CA LEU A 6 0.54 5.74 12.69
C LEU A 6 -0.78 6.19 12.05
N VAL A 7 -0.98 7.51 11.96
CA VAL A 7 -2.16 8.13 11.39
C VAL A 7 -1.77 8.85 10.11
N LEU A 8 -2.56 8.63 9.07
CA LEU A 8 -2.43 9.31 7.80
C LEU A 8 -3.56 10.33 7.66
N SER A 9 -3.20 11.61 7.50
CA SER A 9 -4.14 12.68 7.22
C SER A 9 -3.97 13.22 5.81
N VAL A 10 -5.09 13.59 5.19
CA VAL A 10 -5.12 14.16 3.84
C VAL A 10 -5.49 15.63 3.93
N CYS A 11 -4.56 16.52 3.60
CA CYS A 11 -4.84 17.92 3.37
C CYS A 11 -5.10 18.15 1.88
N HIS A 12 -6.10 18.97 1.56
CA HIS A 12 -6.46 19.27 0.18
C HIS A 12 -5.91 20.64 -0.19
N ASP A 13 -4.96 20.69 -1.13
CA ASP A 13 -4.70 21.89 -1.90
C ASP A 13 -5.46 21.82 -3.24
N LYS A 14 -5.62 22.93 -3.94
CA LYS A 14 -6.51 23.09 -5.10
C LYS A 14 -6.27 22.09 -6.25
N LYS A 15 -5.09 21.45 -6.31
CA LYS A 15 -4.71 20.50 -7.37
C LYS A 15 -4.24 19.13 -6.86
N PHE A 16 -3.51 19.09 -5.74
CA PHE A 16 -2.95 17.84 -5.19
C PHE A 16 -3.35 17.64 -3.73
N LYS A 17 -3.45 16.37 -3.34
CA LYS A 17 -3.59 15.93 -1.95
C LYS A 17 -2.22 15.86 -1.30
N HIS A 18 -2.09 16.45 -0.13
CA HIS A 18 -0.92 16.35 0.73
C HIS A 18 -1.17 15.26 1.76
N LEU A 19 -0.37 14.20 1.69
CA LEU A 19 -0.43 13.07 2.60
C LEU A 19 0.59 13.28 3.71
N GLU A 20 0.09 13.48 4.92
CA GLU A 20 0.87 13.71 6.12
C GLU A 20 0.74 12.52 7.07
N PHE A 21 1.87 12.13 7.68
CA PHE A 21 1.94 11.00 8.59
C PHE A 21 2.24 11.48 10.00
N HIS A 22 1.47 11.01 10.97
CA HIS A 22 1.57 11.40 12.38
C HIS A 22 1.67 10.14 13.24
N ILE A 23 2.35 10.22 14.38
CA ILE A 23 2.34 9.17 15.38
C ILE A 23 1.55 9.64 16.59
N VAL A 24 0.54 8.87 16.98
CA VAL A 24 -0.18 9.05 18.24
C VAL A 24 0.46 8.13 19.27
N ASP A 25 1.10 8.73 20.27
CA ASP A 25 1.57 8.06 21.47
C ASP A 25 0.39 7.95 22.45
N LEU A 26 -0.09 6.71 22.64
CA LEU A 26 -1.25 6.42 23.47
C LEU A 26 -0.94 6.50 24.98
N GLU A 27 0.32 6.27 25.37
CA GLU A 27 0.73 6.33 26.78
C GLU A 27 0.85 7.79 27.22
N ASN A 28 1.54 8.60 26.43
CA ASN A 28 1.77 10.00 26.74
C ASN A 28 0.64 10.93 26.27
N GLN A 29 -0.34 10.39 25.54
CA GLN A 29 -1.43 11.15 24.90
C GLN A 29 -0.93 12.31 24.03
N LYS A 30 0.14 12.07 23.27
CA LYS A 30 0.78 13.07 22.41
C LYS A 30 0.66 12.70 20.94
N ILE A 31 0.56 13.72 20.09
CA ILE A 31 0.62 13.59 18.65
C ILE A 31 1.97 14.14 18.18
N HIS A 32 2.80 13.27 17.63
CA HIS A 32 4.01 13.62 16.90
C HIS A 32 3.60 13.86 15.45
N ARG A 33 3.58 15.14 15.03
CA ARG A 33 3.08 15.53 13.71
C ARG A 33 4.15 15.42 12.65
N ASN A 34 3.75 15.08 11.43
CA ASN A 34 4.62 15.09 10.24
C ASN A 34 5.92 14.34 10.46
N VAL A 35 5.80 13.06 10.87
CA VAL A 35 6.93 12.16 11.10
C VAL A 35 7.58 11.67 9.81
N SER A 36 7.26 12.28 8.66
CA SER A 36 7.88 12.07 7.36
C SER A 36 7.68 13.32 6.48
N PRO A 37 8.46 13.50 5.40
CA PRO A 37 8.14 14.49 4.39
C PRO A 37 6.75 14.21 3.81
N PRO A 38 5.99 15.24 3.39
CA PRO A 38 4.69 15.02 2.79
C PRO A 38 4.84 14.23 1.47
N LEU A 39 3.87 13.35 1.22
CA LEU A 39 3.72 12.64 -0.04
C LEU A 39 2.57 13.28 -0.84
N PHE A 40 2.82 13.67 -2.07
CA PHE A 40 1.83 14.33 -2.91
C PHE A 40 1.11 13.31 -3.80
N SER A 41 -0.21 13.45 -3.97
CA SER A 41 -0.99 12.55 -4.80
C SER A 41 -2.15 13.26 -5.50
N THR A 42 -2.51 12.82 -6.70
CA THR A 42 -3.75 13.21 -7.39
C THR A 42 -4.94 12.37 -6.95
N SER A 43 -4.70 11.13 -6.49
CA SER A 43 -5.74 10.18 -6.10
C SER A 43 -5.62 9.73 -4.65
N GLY A 44 -6.67 9.08 -4.13
CA GLY A 44 -6.56 8.38 -2.85
C GLY A 44 -5.75 7.09 -3.02
N PHE A 45 -4.88 6.76 -2.07
CA PHE A 45 -4.29 5.42 -1.99
C PHE A 45 -5.35 4.42 -1.48
N THR A 46 -5.18 3.14 -1.77
CA THR A 46 -6.18 2.11 -1.42
C THR A 46 -5.76 1.31 -0.19
N ARG A 47 -4.45 1.09 -0.01
CA ARG A 47 -3.91 0.28 1.09
C ARG A 47 -2.61 0.82 1.66
N MET A 48 -2.44 0.55 2.95
CA MET A 48 -1.22 0.77 3.70
C MET A 48 -0.90 -0.50 4.49
N LEU A 49 0.34 -0.98 4.41
CA LEU A 49 0.81 -2.20 5.05
C LEU A 49 2.08 -1.88 5.84
N SER A 50 2.21 -2.47 7.03
CA SER A 50 3.48 -2.47 7.76
C SER A 50 4.20 -3.79 7.50
N LEU A 51 5.48 -3.69 7.15
CA LEU A 51 6.35 -4.84 6.97
C LEU A 51 7.76 -4.47 7.42
N ARG A 52 8.22 -5.12 8.48
CA ARG A 52 9.49 -4.78 9.15
C ARG A 52 9.49 -3.30 9.54
N GLU A 53 10.55 -2.57 9.23
CA GLU A 53 10.72 -1.13 9.53
C GLU A 53 10.14 -0.22 8.45
N SER A 54 9.34 -0.78 7.53
CA SER A 54 8.79 -0.06 6.39
C SER A 54 7.27 -0.04 6.42
N ILE A 55 6.71 1.08 5.93
CA ILE A 55 5.30 1.24 5.59
C ILE A 55 5.20 1.25 4.08
N TYR A 56 4.45 0.31 3.52
CA TYR A 56 4.16 0.24 2.10
C TYR A 56 2.78 0.80 1.82
N ILE A 57 2.65 1.55 0.74
CA ILE A 57 1.40 2.15 0.28
C ILE A 57 1.18 1.72 -1.15
N PHE A 58 -0.04 1.28 -1.45
CA PHE A 58 -0.39 0.79 -2.79
C PHE A 58 -1.78 1.22 -3.24
N GLY A 59 -1.96 1.19 -4.56
CA GLY A 59 -3.24 1.39 -5.23
C GLY A 59 -3.48 2.84 -5.60
N GLY A 60 -4.74 3.26 -5.57
CA GLY A 60 -5.16 4.50 -6.21
C GLY A 60 -5.25 4.37 -7.72
N TYR A 61 -5.79 5.42 -8.33
CA TYR A 61 -6.04 5.48 -9.77
C TYR A 61 -5.55 6.83 -10.26
N SER A 62 -4.55 6.81 -11.14
CA SER A 62 -4.07 8.02 -11.82
C SER A 62 -4.47 7.91 -13.29
N THR A 63 -5.25 8.86 -13.77
CA THR A 63 -5.52 9.04 -15.19
C THR A 63 -4.25 9.49 -15.94
N SER A 64 -4.25 9.42 -17.27
CA SER A 64 -3.18 10.02 -18.07
C SER A 64 -3.05 11.53 -17.86
N GLU A 65 -4.16 12.21 -17.57
CA GLU A 65 -4.18 13.64 -17.23
C GLU A 65 -3.50 13.88 -15.88
N ASP A 66 -3.79 13.04 -14.87
CA ASP A 66 -3.12 13.10 -13.57
C ASP A 66 -1.60 12.93 -13.70
N VAL A 67 -1.14 12.03 -14.58
CA VAL A 67 0.30 11.83 -14.82
C VAL A 67 0.94 13.06 -15.45
N ALA A 68 0.32 13.65 -16.46
CA ALA A 68 0.83 14.88 -17.09
C ALA A 68 0.88 16.06 -16.11
N ASP A 69 -0.11 16.17 -15.24
CA ASP A 69 -0.16 17.17 -14.18
C ASP A 69 0.93 16.97 -13.12
N ILE A 70 1.19 15.72 -12.73
CA ILE A 70 2.31 15.35 -11.85
C ILE A 70 3.64 15.72 -12.51
N ASP A 71 3.87 15.32 -13.76
CA ASP A 71 5.13 15.59 -14.47
C ASP A 71 5.42 17.10 -14.57
N SER A 72 4.39 17.89 -14.89
CA SER A 72 4.46 19.35 -14.93
C SER A 72 4.82 19.93 -13.56
N TYR A 73 4.19 19.47 -12.48
CA TYR A 73 4.48 19.95 -11.13
C TYR A 73 5.87 19.55 -10.63
N VAL A 74 6.28 18.29 -10.84
CA VAL A 74 7.60 17.77 -10.46
C VAL A 74 8.71 18.56 -11.15
N SER A 75 8.50 18.99 -12.39
CA SER A 75 9.46 19.85 -13.10
C SER A 75 9.72 21.19 -12.41
N GLN A 76 8.71 21.71 -11.70
CA GLN A 76 8.78 22.98 -10.95
C GLN A 76 9.20 22.77 -9.49
N ASN A 77 8.94 21.58 -8.94
CA ASN A 77 9.21 21.22 -7.53
C ASN A 77 9.96 19.89 -7.45
N PRO A 78 11.24 19.84 -7.87
CA PRO A 78 11.99 18.59 -8.03
C PRO A 78 12.31 17.86 -6.71
N THR A 79 12.14 18.53 -5.58
CA THR A 79 12.36 17.98 -4.22
C THR A 79 11.14 17.25 -3.67
N ASP A 80 9.97 17.45 -4.27
CA ASP A 80 8.74 16.87 -3.77
C ASP A 80 8.60 15.40 -4.17
N THR A 81 8.07 14.60 -3.26
CA THR A 81 7.85 13.17 -3.50
C THR A 81 6.42 12.93 -3.91
N PHE A 82 6.24 12.35 -5.09
CA PHE A 82 4.92 12.04 -5.66
C PHE A 82 4.60 10.56 -5.56
N TYR A 83 3.35 10.30 -5.17
CA TYR A 83 2.75 8.98 -5.20
C TYR A 83 2.26 8.65 -6.61
N MET A 84 2.84 7.62 -7.21
CA MET A 84 2.46 7.12 -8.54
C MET A 84 1.91 5.70 -8.49
N GLY A 85 1.06 5.41 -7.49
CA GLY A 85 0.37 4.13 -7.36
C GLY A 85 1.03 3.12 -6.41
N SER A 86 2.26 3.37 -6.00
CA SER A 86 2.90 2.68 -4.87
C SER A 86 3.87 3.64 -4.18
N ALA A 87 4.28 3.37 -2.96
CA ALA A 87 5.43 3.99 -2.30
C ALA A 87 5.81 3.15 -1.09
N HIS A 88 7.04 3.28 -0.59
CA HIS A 88 7.33 2.82 0.76
C HIS A 88 8.14 3.84 1.53
N MET A 89 7.85 3.93 2.82
CA MET A 89 8.51 4.79 3.78
C MET A 89 9.26 3.92 4.76
N ARG A 90 10.55 4.17 4.95
CA ARG A 90 11.31 3.58 6.06
C ARG A 90 11.10 4.45 7.29
N LEU A 91 10.52 3.88 8.34
CA LEU A 91 10.40 4.57 9.62
C LEU A 91 11.76 4.54 10.32
N ALA A 92 12.22 5.70 10.77
CA ALA A 92 13.44 5.76 11.56
C ALA A 92 13.20 5.24 12.98
N ALA A 93 14.21 4.60 13.58
CA ALA A 93 14.08 3.89 14.85
C ALA A 93 13.80 4.81 16.07
N SER A 94 14.06 6.12 15.98
CA SER A 94 14.02 7.05 17.10
C SER A 94 13.49 8.43 16.71
N ASP A 95 12.16 8.62 16.73
CA ASP A 95 11.44 9.89 16.53
C ASP A 95 11.93 10.79 15.38
N SER A 96 12.69 10.19 14.45
CA SER A 96 13.31 10.83 13.32
C SER A 96 12.32 10.74 12.18
N VAL A 97 12.41 11.74 11.31
CA VAL A 97 11.57 11.84 10.13
C VAL A 97 11.83 10.62 9.25
N GLY A 98 10.80 9.83 9.00
CA GLY A 98 10.85 8.68 8.09
C GLY A 98 11.14 9.13 6.66
N GLU A 99 11.81 8.29 5.90
CA GLU A 99 12.26 8.63 4.55
C GLU A 99 11.44 7.87 3.52
N TRP A 100 10.97 8.59 2.50
CA TRP A 100 10.36 7.96 1.33
C TRP A 100 11.43 7.38 0.43
N CYS A 101 11.31 6.10 0.10
CA CYS A 101 12.12 5.47 -0.92
C CYS A 101 11.32 5.45 -2.25
N LYS A 102 11.97 5.87 -3.35
CA LYS A 102 11.38 5.81 -4.71
C LYS A 102 11.23 4.36 -5.21
N HIS A 103 10.22 4.16 -6.07
CA HIS A 103 9.44 2.93 -6.27
C HIS A 103 10.13 1.67 -6.82
N PRO A 104 9.73 0.47 -6.37
CA PRO A 104 9.41 -0.63 -7.28
C PRO A 104 8.09 -0.29 -8.00
N LYS A 105 8.13 -0.07 -9.31
CA LYS A 105 6.89 0.06 -10.10
C LYS A 105 6.08 -1.23 -9.93
N PRO A 106 4.82 -1.21 -9.46
CA PRO A 106 3.98 -2.40 -9.53
C PRO A 106 3.86 -2.81 -11.00
N ILE A 107 3.97 -4.11 -11.27
CA ILE A 107 4.07 -4.62 -12.65
C ILE A 107 2.79 -4.32 -13.44
N PHE A 108 1.60 -4.28 -12.83
CA PHE A 108 0.39 -3.82 -13.51
C PHE A 108 -0.67 -3.24 -12.55
N GLY A 109 -1.33 -2.18 -13.02
CA GLY A 109 -2.79 -2.11 -13.17
C GLY A 109 -3.70 -2.25 -11.95
N HIS A 110 -4.32 -1.12 -11.59
CA HIS A 110 -5.66 -0.98 -11.00
C HIS A 110 -5.93 -1.63 -9.63
N LEU A 111 -5.99 -0.74 -8.61
CA LEU A 111 -6.57 -0.97 -7.29
C LEU A 111 -5.94 -2.14 -6.51
N PHE A 112 -4.83 -1.87 -5.82
CA PHE A 112 -4.31 -2.74 -4.75
C PHE A 112 -5.22 -2.66 -3.52
N ALA A 113 -6.41 -3.26 -3.61
CA ALA A 113 -7.40 -3.25 -2.55
C ALA A 113 -7.26 -4.43 -1.59
N ASN A 114 -6.68 -5.56 -2.02
CA ASN A 114 -6.66 -6.77 -1.22
C ASN A 114 -5.23 -7.27 -1.01
N SER A 115 -4.47 -6.50 -0.24
CA SER A 115 -3.06 -6.81 0.03
C SER A 115 -2.83 -7.13 1.51
N THR A 116 -1.91 -8.05 1.80
CA THR A 116 -1.53 -8.47 3.16
C THR A 116 -0.07 -8.90 3.24
N CYS A 117 0.44 -9.10 4.45
CA CYS A 117 1.81 -9.52 4.72
C CYS A 117 1.86 -10.93 5.30
N LEU A 118 2.71 -11.80 4.73
CA LEU A 118 3.05 -13.11 5.31
C LEU A 118 4.54 -13.39 5.03
N HIS A 119 5.25 -13.92 6.04
CA HIS A 119 6.67 -14.32 5.91
C HIS A 119 7.61 -13.27 5.33
N GLY A 120 7.44 -12.01 5.70
CA GLY A 120 8.32 -10.94 5.24
C GLY A 120 8.09 -10.53 3.78
N LYS A 121 6.99 -10.98 3.17
CA LYS A 121 6.59 -10.67 1.79
C LYS A 121 5.18 -10.05 1.77
N ILE A 122 4.84 -9.40 0.66
CA ILE A 122 3.54 -8.77 0.45
C ILE A 122 2.79 -9.53 -0.62
N TYR A 123 1.58 -9.97 -0.29
CA TYR A 123 0.67 -10.64 -1.22
C TYR A 123 -0.42 -9.66 -1.60
N ASN A 124 -0.62 -9.45 -2.89
CA ASN A 124 -1.76 -8.74 -3.44
C ASN A 124 -2.69 -9.77 -4.09
N MET A 125 -3.99 -9.70 -3.84
CA MET A 125 -4.96 -10.68 -4.35
C MET A 125 -5.86 -10.12 -5.46
N GLY A 126 -5.52 -8.95 -5.99
CA GLY A 126 -6.33 -8.23 -6.98
C GLY A 126 -7.48 -7.43 -6.36
N PHE A 127 -8.43 -7.01 -7.19
CA PHE A 127 -9.61 -6.24 -6.78
C PHE A 127 -10.91 -6.79 -7.34
N GLN A 128 -11.09 -6.76 -8.67
CA GLN A 128 -12.31 -7.26 -9.32
C GLN A 128 -12.25 -8.76 -9.57
N ASP A 129 -11.11 -9.26 -10.02
CA ASP A 129 -10.84 -10.68 -10.18
C ASP A 129 -9.73 -11.07 -9.20
N LEU A 130 -9.77 -12.33 -8.76
CA LEU A 130 -8.70 -12.94 -7.99
C LEU A 130 -7.47 -13.12 -8.91
N ASP A 131 -6.50 -12.21 -8.78
CA ASP A 131 -5.23 -12.21 -9.51
C ASP A 131 -4.06 -12.05 -8.52
N PRO A 132 -3.60 -13.14 -7.89
CA PRO A 132 -2.65 -13.07 -6.81
C PRO A 132 -1.22 -12.82 -7.31
N GLN A 133 -0.54 -11.90 -6.65
CA GLN A 133 0.82 -11.49 -6.92
C GLN A 133 1.61 -11.42 -5.61
N LEU A 134 2.88 -11.79 -5.67
CA LEU A 134 3.82 -11.72 -4.55
C LEU A 134 4.85 -10.63 -4.82
N PHE A 135 5.09 -9.77 -3.83
CA PHE A 135 6.23 -8.88 -3.79
C PHE A 135 7.22 -9.35 -2.74
N ASP A 136 8.48 -9.48 -3.17
CA ASP A 136 9.60 -9.75 -2.30
C ASP A 136 10.44 -8.48 -2.11
N PRO A 137 10.40 -7.84 -0.93
CA PRO A 137 11.18 -6.64 -0.64
C PRO A 137 12.70 -6.85 -0.70
N THR A 138 13.19 -8.09 -0.65
CA THR A 138 14.64 -8.35 -0.66
C THR A 138 15.22 -8.30 -2.07
N SER A 139 14.45 -8.73 -3.07
CA SER A 139 14.80 -8.65 -4.49
C SER A 139 14.14 -7.48 -5.21
N ASP A 140 13.27 -6.73 -4.52
CA ASP A 140 12.50 -5.60 -5.04
C ASP A 140 11.69 -5.98 -6.31
N SER A 141 11.11 -7.17 -6.30
CA SER A 141 10.47 -7.77 -7.47
C SER A 141 9.06 -8.30 -7.18
N TRP A 142 8.19 -8.19 -8.18
CA TRP A 142 6.88 -8.81 -8.20
C TRP A 142 6.88 -10.09 -9.04
N GLU A 143 6.12 -11.08 -8.61
CA GLU A 143 5.84 -12.30 -9.36
C GLU A 143 4.33 -12.63 -9.31
N SER A 144 3.80 -13.19 -10.39
CA SER A 144 2.42 -13.69 -10.43
C SER A 144 2.35 -15.07 -9.77
N ILE A 145 1.29 -15.30 -8.99
CA ILE A 145 1.02 -16.60 -8.37
C ILE A 145 0.02 -17.35 -9.25
N THR A 146 0.40 -18.54 -9.72
CA THR A 146 -0.51 -19.39 -10.49
C THR A 146 -1.55 -20.02 -9.56
N LEU A 147 -2.83 -19.83 -9.89
CA LEU A 147 -3.93 -20.44 -9.16
C LEU A 147 -4.37 -21.76 -9.78
N PRO A 148 -4.91 -22.69 -8.96
CA PRO A 148 -5.72 -23.79 -9.44
C PRO A 148 -6.87 -23.29 -10.33
N SER A 149 -7.20 -24.06 -11.36
CA SER A 149 -8.26 -23.73 -12.33
C SER A 149 -9.63 -23.47 -11.68
N GLU A 150 -9.90 -24.13 -10.57
CA GLU A 150 -11.14 -24.06 -9.79
C GLU A 150 -11.35 -22.68 -9.16
N LEU A 151 -10.28 -21.92 -8.97
CA LEU A 151 -10.31 -20.55 -8.44
C LEU A 151 -10.38 -19.49 -9.55
N GLN A 152 -10.33 -19.88 -10.82
CA GLN A 152 -10.45 -18.94 -11.93
C GLN A 152 -11.87 -18.34 -11.97
N GLY A 153 -11.94 -17.00 -12.09
CA GLY A 153 -13.19 -16.25 -12.08
C GLY A 153 -13.80 -16.04 -10.69
N CYS A 154 -13.14 -16.50 -9.62
CA CYS A 154 -13.46 -16.06 -8.27
C CYS A 154 -13.04 -14.61 -8.08
N PHE A 155 -13.70 -13.91 -7.16
CA PHE A 155 -13.23 -12.62 -6.66
C PHE A 155 -13.31 -12.54 -5.14
N LEU A 156 -12.56 -11.62 -4.55
CA LEU A 156 -12.56 -11.42 -3.09
C LEU A 156 -13.71 -10.50 -2.69
N SER A 157 -14.53 -10.94 -1.75
CA SER A 157 -15.56 -10.08 -1.16
C SER A 157 -15.20 -9.53 0.22
N MET A 158 -14.11 -10.01 0.83
CA MET A 158 -13.50 -9.43 2.02
C MET A 158 -11.99 -9.26 1.85
N PHE A 159 -11.38 -8.45 2.72
CA PHE A 159 -9.93 -8.26 2.71
C PHE A 159 -9.21 -9.55 3.07
N ALA A 160 -8.10 -9.81 2.36
CA ALA A 160 -7.21 -10.93 2.63
C ALA A 160 -6.64 -10.83 4.06
N MET A 161 -6.81 -11.89 4.84
CA MET A 161 -6.38 -11.92 6.24
C MET A 161 -5.17 -12.85 6.40
N PRO A 162 -4.03 -12.37 6.94
CA PRO A 162 -2.90 -13.23 7.19
C PRO A 162 -3.16 -14.09 8.43
N ASP A 163 -2.75 -15.36 8.41
CA ASP A 163 -2.75 -16.28 9.56
C ASP A 163 -1.33 -16.86 9.74
N PRO A 164 -0.40 -16.07 10.32
CA PRO A 164 0.99 -16.49 10.45
C PRO A 164 1.17 -17.73 11.34
N SER A 165 0.24 -17.98 12.27
CA SER A 165 0.30 -19.17 13.14
C SER A 165 0.10 -20.49 12.39
N HIS A 166 -0.47 -20.44 11.18
CA HIS A 166 -0.75 -21.62 10.36
C HIS A 166 -0.13 -21.52 8.96
N ASP A 167 0.81 -20.59 8.75
CA ASP A 167 1.48 -20.37 7.45
C ASP A 167 0.49 -20.27 6.27
N ARG A 168 -0.50 -19.40 6.40
CA ARG A 168 -1.52 -19.24 5.36
C ARG A 168 -2.11 -17.83 5.29
N ILE A 169 -2.80 -17.57 4.19
CA ILE A 169 -3.65 -16.40 4.00
C ILE A 169 -5.08 -16.90 3.82
N ILE A 170 -6.00 -16.31 4.58
CA ILE A 170 -7.42 -16.64 4.54
C ILE A 170 -8.10 -15.66 3.57
N LEU A 171 -8.79 -16.24 2.59
CA LEU A 171 -9.54 -15.50 1.58
C LEU A 171 -11.02 -15.85 1.72
N HIS A 172 -11.87 -14.83 1.62
CA HIS A 172 -13.30 -15.02 1.43
C HIS A 172 -13.62 -14.75 -0.03
N LEU A 173 -14.05 -15.79 -0.74
CA LEU A 173 -14.25 -15.77 -2.18
C LEU A 173 -15.74 -15.84 -2.51
N GLU A 174 -16.13 -15.10 -3.55
CA GLU A 174 -17.45 -15.17 -4.15
C GLU A 174 -17.34 -15.57 -5.63
N ARG A 175 -18.42 -16.16 -6.15
CA ARG A 175 -18.50 -16.76 -7.50
C ARG A 175 -17.43 -17.84 -7.73
N GLY A 176 -17.17 -18.14 -8.99
CA GLY A 176 -16.29 -19.22 -9.41
C GLY A 176 -16.97 -20.59 -9.42
N SER A 177 -16.16 -21.61 -9.61
CA SER A 177 -16.60 -22.99 -9.81
C SER A 177 -16.26 -23.89 -8.62
N LEU A 178 -15.89 -23.30 -7.47
CA LEU A 178 -15.71 -24.04 -6.22
C LEU A 178 -17.01 -24.79 -5.90
N PRO A 179 -17.03 -26.13 -5.97
CA PRO A 179 -18.21 -26.89 -5.68
C PRO A 179 -18.58 -26.68 -4.21
N SER A 180 -19.86 -26.46 -3.93
CA SER A 180 -20.37 -26.64 -2.57
C SER A 180 -20.12 -28.09 -2.16
N PRO A 181 -19.66 -28.36 -0.92
CA PRO A 181 -19.57 -29.72 -0.41
C PRO A 181 -20.91 -30.45 -0.46
#